data_AF-A0A8H6ETQ0-F1
#
_entry.id   AF-A0A8H6ETQ0-F1
#
_cell.length_a   1.000
_cell.length_b   1.000
_cell.length_c   1.000
_cell.angle_alpha   90.00
_cell.angle_beta   90.00
_cell.angle_gamma   90.00
#
_symmetry.space_group_name_H-M   'P 1'
#
loop_
_entity.id
_entity.type
_entity.pdbx_description
1 polymer ?
#
loop_
_entity_poly.entity_id
_entity_poly.type
_entity_poly.pdbx_seq_one_letter_code
_entity_poly.pdbx_strand_id
1 'polypeptide(L)'
;MAQNHVLIVGSRKTKKLTIVKDIFGVSDFSSFLDKNAKSHTGLIISNGKIVCKYYTADVNIFVDEVQPTLESYNEWLVEFQSSQMKELRDSIQGIILTLRVEILSRHSDQFTQSLQHISDLLDSEYIEDHTGDNEFQWNGFKVVVGIMSEDSSRVDDSWLEKLEEKIPETGFDFVIKREIRHLHVIVAQHLAVEMN
;
A
#
# COMPACT_ATOMS: atom_id res chain seq x y z
N MET A 1 12.52 18.45 -4.18
CA MET A 1 12.97 17.17 -4.76
C MET A 1 11.84 16.20 -4.52
N ALA A 2 11.28 15.59 -5.56
CA ALA A 2 10.20 14.62 -5.41
C ALA A 2 10.66 13.50 -4.46
N GLN A 3 9.88 13.25 -3.41
CA GLN A 3 10.21 12.23 -2.43
C GLN A 3 9.62 10.91 -2.92
N ASN A 4 10.48 10.07 -3.51
CA ASN A 4 10.09 8.74 -4.00
C ASN A 4 9.98 7.77 -2.83
N HIS A 5 9.01 7.96 -1.94
CA HIS A 5 8.79 7.06 -0.82
C HIS A 5 7.51 6.25 -1.00
N VAL A 6 7.58 4.94 -0.72
CA VAL A 6 6.42 4.04 -0.75
C VAL A 6 6.22 3.44 0.63
N LEU A 7 5.03 3.58 1.17
CA LEU A 7 4.62 2.98 2.42
C LEU A 7 3.97 1.62 2.16
N ILE A 8 4.46 0.56 2.82
CA ILE A 8 3.91 -0.78 2.75
C ILE A 8 3.48 -1.22 4.14
N VAL A 9 2.19 -1.45 4.33
CA VAL A 9 1.61 -1.82 5.62
C VAL A 9 0.99 -3.20 5.52
N GLY A 10 1.01 -3.94 6.61
CA GLY A 10 0.23 -5.16 6.72
C GLY A 10 0.75 -6.09 7.78
N SER A 11 0.07 -7.21 7.97
CA SER A 11 0.39 -8.10 9.07
C SER A 11 1.55 -9.04 8.76
N ARG A 12 1.96 -9.84 9.75
CA ARG A 12 2.92 -10.91 9.49
C ARG A 12 2.35 -11.90 8.49
N LYS A 13 3.24 -12.45 7.66
CA LYS A 13 2.90 -13.45 6.64
C LYS A 13 1.96 -12.93 5.54
N THR A 14 1.81 -11.61 5.37
CA THR A 14 1.21 -10.98 4.17
C THR A 14 2.26 -10.73 3.08
N LYS A 15 3.38 -11.47 3.10
CA LYS A 15 4.43 -11.44 2.06
C LYS A 15 4.93 -10.00 1.72
N LYS A 16 4.91 -9.06 2.68
CA LYS A 16 5.38 -7.67 2.52
C LYS A 16 6.79 -7.59 1.92
N LEU A 17 7.75 -8.25 2.58
CA LEU A 17 9.14 -8.26 2.10
C LEU A 17 9.32 -9.00 0.77
N THR A 18 8.43 -9.94 0.45
CA THR A 18 8.40 -10.56 -0.88
C THR A 18 7.96 -9.55 -1.93
N ILE A 19 6.95 -8.70 -1.64
CA ILE A 19 6.55 -7.60 -2.53
C ILE A 19 7.70 -6.63 -2.70
N VAL A 20 8.39 -6.26 -1.62
CA VAL A 20 9.58 -5.40 -1.66
C VAL A 20 10.65 -5.98 -2.59
N LYS A 21 10.96 -7.26 -2.44
CA LYS A 21 11.95 -7.95 -3.27
C LYS A 21 11.54 -8.03 -4.74
N ASP A 22 10.31 -8.45 -5.00
CA ASP A 22 9.84 -8.77 -6.36
C ASP A 22 9.59 -7.51 -7.18
N ILE A 23 9.11 -6.43 -6.55
CA ILE A 23 8.75 -5.19 -7.24
C ILE A 23 9.86 -4.16 -7.23
N PHE A 24 10.55 -4.03 -6.10
CA PHE A 24 11.55 -2.98 -5.91
C PHE A 24 12.98 -3.50 -6.01
N GLY A 25 13.17 -4.76 -6.44
CA GLY A 25 14.49 -5.34 -6.72
C GLY A 25 15.39 -5.50 -5.49
N VAL A 26 14.85 -5.44 -4.27
CA VAL A 26 15.63 -5.55 -3.03
C VAL A 26 15.96 -7.02 -2.76
N SER A 27 17.20 -7.42 -3.06
CA SER A 27 17.64 -8.82 -2.91
C SER A 27 18.13 -9.17 -1.51
N ASP A 28 18.61 -8.18 -0.75
CA ASP A 28 19.18 -8.37 0.59
C ASP A 28 18.54 -7.41 1.60
N PHE A 29 17.98 -7.99 2.66
CA PHE A 29 17.36 -7.28 3.77
C PHE A 29 18.26 -7.24 5.02
N SER A 30 19.42 -7.89 5.00
CA SER A 30 20.27 -8.11 6.17
C SER A 30 20.81 -6.80 6.79
N SER A 31 20.96 -5.75 5.99
CA SER A 31 21.37 -4.41 6.42
C SER A 31 20.24 -3.60 7.06
N PHE A 32 18.98 -3.98 6.84
CA PHE A 32 17.81 -3.25 7.31
C PHE A 32 17.12 -3.96 8.48
N LEU A 33 17.20 -5.29 8.53
CA LEU A 33 16.60 -6.10 9.57
C LEU A 33 17.55 -6.25 10.76
N ASP A 34 17.16 -5.73 11.92
CA ASP A 34 17.75 -6.18 13.18
C ASP A 34 17.34 -7.64 13.40
N LYS A 35 18.35 -8.53 13.53
CA LYS A 35 18.17 -9.98 13.74
C LYS A 35 17.35 -10.30 15.00
N ASN A 36 17.25 -9.35 15.94
CA ASN A 36 16.48 -9.49 17.17
C ASN A 36 15.11 -8.78 17.12
N ALA A 37 14.82 -8.03 16.06
CA ALA A 37 13.55 -7.32 15.94
C ALA A 37 12.40 -8.33 15.83
N LYS A 38 11.44 -8.21 16.74
CA LYS A 38 10.23 -9.01 16.69
C LYS A 38 9.27 -8.51 15.62
N SER A 39 9.30 -7.24 15.21
CA SER A 39 8.39 -6.60 14.26
C SER A 39 9.17 -5.90 13.14
N HIS A 40 8.54 -5.73 11.97
CA HIS A 40 9.06 -4.91 10.87
C HIS A 40 8.53 -3.46 10.88
N THR A 41 7.81 -3.06 11.93
CA THR A 41 7.31 -1.68 12.12
C THR A 41 8.45 -0.66 12.07
N GLY A 42 8.26 0.41 11.29
CA GLY A 42 9.23 1.51 11.19
C GLY A 42 10.50 1.17 10.40
N LEU A 43 10.48 0.09 9.60
CA LEU A 43 11.63 -0.31 8.79
C LEU A 43 11.73 0.58 7.55
N ILE A 44 12.91 1.17 7.33
CA ILE A 44 13.20 1.99 6.15
C ILE A 44 14.20 1.26 5.26
N ILE A 45 13.81 1.00 4.02
CA ILE A 45 14.63 0.30 3.01
C ILE A 45 14.96 1.30 1.91
N SER A 46 16.20 1.77 1.85
CA SER A 46 16.63 2.88 0.99
C SER A 46 17.29 2.45 -0.33
N ASN A 47 17.32 1.15 -0.63
CA ASN A 47 17.90 0.59 -1.86
C ASN A 47 16.84 0.01 -2.80
N GLY A 48 15.58 0.40 -2.65
CA GLY A 48 14.52 0.04 -3.57
C GLY A 48 14.72 0.71 -4.92
N LYS A 49 14.42 -0.01 -6.00
CA LYS A 49 14.47 0.50 -7.37
C LYS A 49 13.26 0.05 -8.16
N ILE A 50 12.73 0.94 -8.97
CA ILE A 50 11.72 0.60 -9.96
C ILE A 50 12.34 0.72 -11.33
N VAL A 51 12.26 -0.37 -12.10
CA VAL A 51 12.88 -0.48 -13.41
C VAL A 51 11.80 -0.79 -14.42
N CYS A 52 11.60 0.12 -15.36
CA CYS A 52 10.77 -0.13 -16.53
C CYS A 52 11.56 0.16 -17.81
N LYS A 53 10.94 -0.08 -18.97
CA LYS A 53 11.57 0.16 -20.27
C LYS A 53 11.99 1.62 -20.48
N TYR A 54 11.32 2.55 -19.81
CA TYR A 54 11.44 3.98 -20.07
C TYR A 54 12.33 4.70 -19.07
N TYR A 55 12.40 4.23 -17.81
CA TYR A 55 13.20 4.86 -16.77
C TYR A 55 13.57 3.86 -15.66
N THR A 56 14.51 4.29 -14.81
CA THR A 56 14.81 3.66 -13.53
C THR A 56 14.75 4.73 -12.45
N ALA A 57 14.07 4.43 -11.35
CA ALA A 57 13.92 5.33 -10.21
C ALA A 57 14.38 4.64 -8.93
N ASP A 58 15.15 5.36 -8.10
CA ASP A 58 15.42 4.95 -6.72
C ASP A 58 14.22 5.33 -5.84
N VAL A 59 13.86 4.43 -4.92
CA VAL A 59 12.67 4.53 -4.08
C VAL A 59 13.02 4.10 -2.66
N ASN A 60 12.67 4.91 -1.66
CA ASN A 60 12.71 4.47 -0.27
C ASN A 60 11.40 3.78 0.08
N ILE A 61 11.48 2.68 0.80
CA ILE A 61 10.31 1.89 1.18
C ILE A 61 10.19 1.92 2.69
N PHE A 62 9.08 2.44 3.17
CA PHE A 62 8.71 2.41 4.57
C PHE A 62 7.84 1.18 4.80
N VAL A 63 8.18 0.35 5.76
CA VAL A 63 7.41 -0.84 6.09
C VAL A 63 6.84 -0.69 7.48
N ASP A 64 5.53 -0.92 7.57
CA ASP A 64 4.83 -0.99 8.84
C ASP A 64 4.12 -2.34 9.02
N GLU A 65 3.87 -2.70 10.28
CA GLU A 65 3.31 -3.97 10.66
C GLU A 65 2.17 -3.84 11.66
N VAL A 66 1.03 -4.41 11.27
CA VAL A 66 -0.19 -4.50 12.10
C VAL A 66 -0.46 -5.95 12.51
N GLN A 67 -1.36 -6.17 13.47
CA GLN A 67 -1.80 -7.53 13.79
C GLN A 67 -2.70 -8.07 12.67
N PRO A 68 -2.79 -9.41 12.48
CA PRO A 68 -3.64 -10.01 11.46
C PRO A 68 -5.12 -10.02 11.86
N THR A 69 -5.64 -8.89 12.32
CA THR A 69 -7.03 -8.67 12.73
C THR A 69 -7.55 -7.40 12.07
N LEU A 70 -8.81 -7.38 11.65
CA LEU A 70 -9.38 -6.20 10.98
C LEU A 70 -9.36 -4.96 11.88
N GLU A 71 -9.60 -5.14 13.18
CA GLU A 71 -9.49 -4.09 14.20
C GLU A 71 -8.13 -3.39 14.16
N SER A 72 -7.04 -4.14 14.11
CA SER A 72 -5.69 -3.55 14.07
C SER A 72 -5.40 -2.80 12.77
N TYR A 73 -5.96 -3.22 11.63
CA TYR A 73 -5.88 -2.42 10.40
C TYR A 73 -6.69 -1.13 10.52
N ASN A 74 -7.90 -1.19 11.07
CA ASN A 74 -8.73 -0.01 11.24
C ASN A 74 -8.11 0.98 12.23
N GLU A 75 -7.53 0.51 13.33
CA GLU A 75 -6.77 1.35 14.27
C GLU A 75 -5.62 2.06 13.55
N TRP A 76 -4.84 1.34 12.75
CA TRP A 76 -3.74 1.92 11.98
C TRP A 76 -4.25 2.93 10.93
N LEU A 77 -5.35 2.63 10.23
CA LEU A 77 -5.96 3.55 9.26
C LEU A 77 -6.49 4.82 9.94
N VAL A 78 -7.01 4.73 11.17
CA VAL A 78 -7.43 5.89 11.96
C VAL A 78 -6.21 6.69 12.43
N GLU A 79 -5.17 6.03 12.91
CA GLU A 79 -3.90 6.68 13.27
C GLU A 79 -3.28 7.40 12.08
N PHE A 80 -3.32 6.79 10.90
CA PHE A 80 -2.81 7.35 9.65
C PHE A 80 -3.58 8.62 9.20
N GLN A 81 -4.81 8.84 9.65
CA GLN A 81 -5.57 10.07 9.41
C GLN A 81 -5.20 11.21 10.37
N SER A 82 -4.48 10.90 11.43
CA SER A 82 -4.15 11.88 12.46
C SER A 82 -3.25 12.98 11.90
N SER A 83 -3.33 14.17 12.52
CA SER A 83 -2.44 15.28 12.16
C SER A 83 -0.96 14.96 12.46
N GLN A 84 -0.68 14.06 13.40
CA GLN A 84 0.68 13.61 13.68
C GLN A 84 1.32 12.86 12.51
N MET A 85 0.51 12.22 11.66
CA MET A 85 0.96 11.46 10.50
C MET A 85 1.00 12.29 9.21
N LYS A 86 0.68 13.60 9.26
CA LYS A 86 0.71 14.45 8.05
C LYS A 86 2.08 14.46 7.38
N GLU A 87 3.16 14.58 8.15
CA GLU A 87 4.53 14.56 7.58
C GLU A 87 4.82 13.24 6.83
N LEU A 88 4.33 12.11 7.33
CA LEU A 88 4.44 10.84 6.62
C LEU A 88 3.65 10.87 5.31
N ARG A 89 2.40 11.37 5.32
CA ARG A 89 1.55 11.48 4.13
C ARG A 89 2.17 12.39 3.05
N ASP A 90 2.70 13.53 3.46
CA ASP A 90 3.38 14.49 2.57
C ASP A 90 4.68 13.90 1.97
N SER A 91 5.29 12.93 2.65
CA SER A 91 6.56 12.32 2.24
C SER A 91 6.42 11.15 1.27
N ILE A 92 5.23 10.58 1.11
CA ILE A 92 5.00 9.36 0.32
C ILE A 92 4.36 9.67 -1.03
N GLN A 93 4.66 8.83 -2.03
CA GLN A 93 4.05 8.81 -3.36
C GLN A 93 3.30 7.50 -3.63
N GLY A 94 3.22 6.63 -2.62
CA GLY A 94 2.50 5.38 -2.75
C GLY A 94 2.20 4.72 -1.42
N ILE A 95 1.02 4.14 -1.31
CA ILE A 95 0.61 3.29 -0.18
C ILE A 95 0.18 1.92 -0.68
N ILE A 96 0.75 0.86 -0.09
CA ILE A 96 0.42 -0.53 -0.35
C ILE A 96 -0.04 -1.19 0.95
N LEU A 97 -1.33 -1.49 1.05
CA LEU A 97 -1.91 -2.24 2.16
C LEU A 97 -1.95 -3.72 1.81
N THR A 98 -1.23 -4.55 2.55
CA THR A 98 -1.19 -6.00 2.35
C THR A 98 -2.00 -6.68 3.43
N LEU A 99 -2.98 -7.51 3.07
CA LEU A 99 -3.85 -8.17 4.05
C LEU A 99 -4.25 -9.56 3.59
N ARG A 100 -4.65 -10.40 4.53
CA ARG A 100 -5.26 -11.69 4.19
C ARG A 100 -6.73 -11.47 3.84
N VAL A 101 -7.18 -11.94 2.68
CA VAL A 101 -8.56 -11.68 2.24
C VAL A 101 -9.56 -12.20 3.26
N GLU A 102 -9.28 -13.32 3.92
CA GLU A 102 -10.16 -13.92 4.92
C GLU A 102 -10.48 -12.98 6.10
N ILE A 103 -9.61 -11.99 6.37
CA ILE A 103 -9.80 -10.97 7.42
C ILE A 103 -10.88 -9.96 7.04
N LEU A 104 -11.13 -9.72 5.74
CA LEU A 104 -12.15 -8.78 5.26
C LEU A 104 -13.58 -9.35 5.30
N SER A 105 -13.76 -10.60 5.77
CA SER A 105 -15.08 -11.20 5.88
C SER A 105 -16.01 -10.41 6.82
N ARG A 106 -17.33 -10.42 6.52
CA ARG A 106 -18.47 -9.78 7.22
C ARG A 106 -18.37 -8.28 7.59
N HIS A 107 -17.20 -7.66 7.52
CA HIS A 107 -16.92 -6.29 7.97
C HIS A 107 -16.23 -5.45 6.88
N SER A 108 -16.35 -5.88 5.61
CA SER A 108 -15.77 -5.18 4.46
C SER A 108 -16.17 -3.70 4.42
N ASP A 109 -17.40 -3.37 4.82
CA ASP A 109 -17.94 -2.02 4.69
C ASP A 109 -17.22 -0.99 5.58
N GLN A 110 -16.84 -1.39 6.81
CA GLN A 110 -16.06 -0.51 7.70
C GLN A 110 -14.65 -0.29 7.16
N PHE A 111 -14.05 -1.33 6.59
CA PHE A 111 -12.73 -1.24 5.99
C PHE A 111 -12.74 -0.33 4.76
N THR A 112 -13.69 -0.54 3.84
CA THR A 112 -13.85 0.30 2.64
C THR A 112 -14.17 1.74 2.99
N GLN A 113 -14.99 1.98 4.02
CA GLN A 113 -15.24 3.35 4.48
C GLN A 113 -13.95 4.02 4.99
N SER A 114 -13.11 3.26 5.70
CA SER A 114 -11.83 3.78 6.18
C SER A 114 -10.87 4.08 5.01
N LEU A 115 -10.84 3.23 3.97
CA LEU A 115 -10.08 3.51 2.75
C LEU A 115 -10.58 4.75 2.01
N GLN A 116 -11.89 4.93 1.91
CA GLN A 116 -12.48 6.13 1.30
C GLN A 116 -12.03 7.38 2.04
N HIS A 117 -12.10 7.38 3.38
CA HIS A 117 -11.65 8.52 4.17
C HIS A 117 -10.15 8.80 3.97
N ILE A 118 -9.31 7.77 3.82
CA ILE A 118 -7.90 7.97 3.46
C ILE A 118 -7.77 8.61 2.08
N SER A 119 -8.53 8.13 1.09
CA SER A 119 -8.47 8.67 -0.25
C SER A 119 -8.84 10.16 -0.26
N ASP A 120 -9.99 10.48 0.34
CA ASP A 120 -10.50 11.85 0.45
C ASP A 120 -9.53 12.75 1.21
N LEU A 121 -8.93 12.25 2.29
CA LEU A 121 -7.94 12.98 3.07
C LEU A 121 -6.71 13.33 2.22
N LEU A 122 -6.11 12.33 1.56
CA LEU A 122 -4.95 12.53 0.70
C LEU A 122 -5.24 13.51 -0.42
N ASP A 123 -6.41 13.38 -1.06
CA ASP A 123 -6.81 14.27 -2.15
C ASP A 123 -7.02 15.70 -1.64
N SER A 124 -7.68 15.87 -0.49
CA SER A 124 -7.92 17.19 0.11
C SER A 124 -6.63 17.90 0.53
N GLU A 125 -5.73 17.21 1.24
CA GLU A 125 -4.46 17.78 1.69
C GLU A 125 -3.57 18.16 0.50
N TYR A 126 -3.54 17.30 -0.52
CA TYR A 126 -2.77 17.55 -1.72
C TYR A 126 -3.28 18.77 -2.50
N ILE A 127 -4.59 18.92 -2.67
CA ILE A 127 -5.21 20.09 -3.32
C ILE A 127 -4.92 21.38 -2.54
N GLU A 128 -5.01 21.34 -1.22
CA GLU A 128 -4.69 22.49 -0.36
C GLU A 128 -3.23 22.95 -0.52
N ASP A 129 -2.31 21.98 -0.57
CA ASP A 129 -0.87 22.25 -0.67
C ASP A 129 -0.43 22.65 -2.11
N HIS A 130 -1.25 22.37 -3.14
CA HIS A 130 -0.98 22.68 -4.56
C HIS A 130 -1.99 23.67 -5.17
N THR A 131 -2.51 24.58 -4.33
CA THR A 131 -3.48 25.61 -4.75
C THR A 131 -2.98 26.46 -5.92
N GLY A 132 -3.51 26.20 -7.11
CA GLY A 132 -3.19 26.93 -8.35
C GLY A 132 -2.85 26.02 -9.53
N ASP A 133 -2.48 24.78 -9.24
CA ASP A 133 -2.36 23.73 -10.24
C ASP A 133 -3.75 23.11 -10.43
N ASN A 134 -4.17 22.83 -11.67
CA ASN A 134 -5.49 22.24 -11.98
C ASN A 134 -5.55 20.76 -11.58
N GLU A 135 -5.13 20.45 -10.36
CA GLU A 135 -5.03 19.11 -9.80
C GLU A 135 -6.26 18.86 -8.94
N PHE A 136 -6.85 17.68 -9.11
CA PHE A 136 -8.14 17.32 -8.53
C PHE A 136 -8.05 16.14 -7.56
N GLN A 137 -6.87 15.55 -7.39
CA GLN A 137 -6.62 14.39 -6.56
C GLN A 137 -5.14 14.27 -6.21
N TRP A 138 -4.84 13.48 -5.19
CA TRP A 138 -3.46 13.11 -4.86
C TRP A 138 -2.78 12.42 -6.04
N ASN A 139 -1.53 12.78 -6.30
CA ASN A 139 -0.78 12.30 -7.47
C ASN A 139 -0.19 10.88 -7.28
N GLY A 140 -0.06 10.41 -6.04
CA GLY A 140 0.49 9.08 -5.73
C GLY A 140 -0.46 7.91 -6.00
N PHE A 141 0.03 6.69 -5.77
CA PHE A 141 -0.76 5.46 -5.96
C PHE A 141 -1.27 4.83 -4.66
N LYS A 142 -2.49 4.29 -4.69
CA LYS A 142 -3.17 3.67 -3.53
C LYS A 142 -3.51 2.23 -3.90
N VAL A 143 -2.92 1.23 -3.22
CA VAL A 143 -3.14 -0.19 -3.57
C VAL A 143 -3.44 -1.04 -2.34
N VAL A 144 -4.44 -1.90 -2.45
CA VAL A 144 -4.69 -3.01 -1.52
C VAL A 144 -4.30 -4.33 -2.19
N VAL A 145 -3.43 -5.09 -1.53
CA VAL A 145 -2.98 -6.42 -1.95
C VAL A 145 -3.63 -7.48 -1.08
N GLY A 146 -4.63 -8.15 -1.62
CA GLY A 146 -5.31 -9.29 -1.00
C GLY A 146 -4.47 -10.56 -1.10
N ILE A 147 -4.11 -11.18 0.02
CA ILE A 147 -3.38 -12.44 0.06
C ILE A 147 -4.34 -13.57 0.43
N MET A 148 -4.40 -14.59 -0.41
CA MET A 148 -5.13 -15.81 -0.12
C MET A 148 -4.22 -16.79 0.62
N SER A 149 -4.74 -17.43 1.65
CA SER A 149 -4.07 -18.56 2.27
C SER A 149 -4.02 -19.77 1.33
N GLU A 150 -3.03 -20.65 1.47
CA GLU A 150 -2.94 -21.88 0.66
C GLU A 150 -4.11 -22.86 0.96
N ASP A 151 -4.71 -22.73 2.15
CA ASP A 151 -5.87 -23.51 2.59
C ASP A 151 -7.23 -22.88 2.20
N SER A 152 -7.24 -21.92 1.25
CA SER A 152 -8.39 -21.05 0.93
C SER A 152 -9.59 -21.73 0.25
N SER A 153 -9.81 -23.01 0.47
CA SER A 153 -11.04 -23.76 0.14
C SER A 153 -12.35 -23.16 0.71
N ARG A 154 -12.26 -22.03 1.44
CA ARG A 154 -13.35 -21.41 2.20
C ARG A 154 -13.69 -19.98 1.78
N VAL A 155 -13.00 -19.42 0.78
CA VAL A 155 -13.35 -18.09 0.28
C VAL A 155 -14.31 -18.28 -0.89
N ASP A 156 -15.55 -17.82 -0.72
CA ASP A 156 -16.58 -17.83 -1.75
C ASP A 156 -16.17 -16.88 -2.89
N ASP A 157 -16.16 -17.36 -4.13
CA ASP A 157 -15.80 -16.56 -5.31
C ASP A 157 -16.74 -15.34 -5.44
N SER A 158 -18.02 -15.48 -5.08
CA SER A 158 -18.97 -14.35 -5.08
C SER A 158 -18.57 -13.23 -4.10
N TRP A 159 -17.88 -13.58 -3.03
CA TRP A 159 -17.41 -12.58 -2.07
C TRP A 159 -16.12 -11.89 -2.54
N LEU A 160 -15.26 -12.59 -3.28
CA LEU A 160 -14.08 -11.97 -3.90
C LEU A 160 -14.50 -10.96 -4.98
N GLU A 161 -15.46 -11.32 -5.83
CA GLU A 161 -16.02 -10.41 -6.85
C GLU A 161 -16.53 -9.11 -6.20
N LYS A 162 -17.22 -9.21 -5.05
CA LYS A 162 -17.68 -8.03 -4.30
C LYS A 162 -16.53 -7.15 -3.79
N LEU A 163 -15.39 -7.73 -3.42
CA LEU A 163 -14.23 -6.93 -3.02
C LEU A 163 -13.54 -6.29 -4.21
N GLU A 164 -13.45 -6.99 -5.34
CA GLU A 164 -12.93 -6.47 -6.59
C GLU A 164 -13.76 -5.30 -7.14
N GLU A 165 -15.06 -5.24 -6.79
CA GLU A 165 -15.90 -4.07 -7.08
C GLU A 165 -15.75 -2.96 -6.01
N LYS A 166 -15.87 -3.31 -4.72
CA LYS A 166 -15.97 -2.32 -3.64
C LYS A 166 -14.68 -1.58 -3.31
N ILE A 167 -13.51 -2.22 -3.42
CA ILE A 167 -12.24 -1.58 -3.06
C ILE A 167 -11.86 -0.49 -4.08
N PRO A 168 -11.98 -0.72 -5.40
CA PRO A 168 -11.79 0.34 -6.39
C PRO A 168 -12.69 1.56 -6.22
N GLU A 169 -13.93 1.37 -5.74
CA GLU A 169 -14.83 2.50 -5.43
C GLU A 169 -14.25 3.45 -4.37
N THR A 170 -13.31 2.99 -3.53
CA THR A 170 -12.68 3.82 -2.49
C THR A 170 -11.47 4.61 -2.98
N GLY A 171 -11.16 4.58 -4.29
CA GLY A 171 -9.94 5.17 -4.86
C GLY A 171 -8.67 4.32 -4.67
N PHE A 172 -8.79 3.09 -4.17
CA PHE A 172 -7.68 2.14 -4.06
C PHE A 172 -7.78 1.07 -5.13
N ASP A 173 -6.68 0.82 -5.85
CA ASP A 173 -6.59 -0.38 -6.69
C ASP A 173 -6.59 -1.64 -5.82
N PHE A 174 -7.23 -2.72 -6.30
CA PHE A 174 -7.23 -4.01 -5.61
C PHE A 174 -6.52 -5.07 -6.43
N VAL A 175 -5.55 -5.76 -5.82
CA VAL A 175 -4.79 -6.84 -6.44
C VAL A 175 -4.80 -8.07 -5.56
N ILE A 176 -5.29 -9.19 -6.07
CA ILE A 176 -5.23 -10.48 -5.36
C ILE A 176 -3.93 -11.20 -5.70
N LYS A 177 -3.13 -11.50 -4.68
CA LYS A 177 -1.90 -12.29 -4.77
C LYS A 177 -2.20 -13.79 -4.93
N ARG A 178 -2.79 -14.15 -6.07
CA ARG A 178 -2.58 -15.45 -6.75
C ARG A 178 -1.52 -15.31 -7.85
N GLU A 179 -1.44 -14.14 -8.49
CA GLU A 179 -0.50 -13.80 -9.57
C GLU A 179 0.16 -12.41 -9.33
N ILE A 180 1.49 -12.34 -9.19
CA ILE A 180 2.21 -11.08 -8.87
C ILE A 180 2.41 -10.17 -10.11
N ARG A 181 2.05 -10.64 -11.31
CA ARG A 181 2.42 -9.98 -12.58
C ARG A 181 1.80 -8.59 -12.77
N HIS A 182 0.65 -8.32 -12.15
CA HIS A 182 -0.09 -7.07 -12.36
C HIS A 182 0.36 -5.92 -11.45
N LEU A 183 0.87 -6.21 -10.25
CA LEU A 183 1.25 -5.17 -9.28
C LEU A 183 2.47 -4.36 -9.77
N HIS A 184 3.44 -5.01 -10.42
CA HIS A 184 4.59 -4.31 -11.03
C HIS A 184 4.16 -3.36 -12.15
N VAL A 185 3.12 -3.71 -12.91
CA VAL A 185 2.59 -2.84 -13.98
C VAL A 185 1.89 -1.62 -13.39
N ILE A 186 1.02 -1.80 -12.39
CA ILE A 186 0.30 -0.70 -11.73
C ILE A 186 1.29 0.28 -11.09
N VAL A 187 2.25 -0.23 -10.32
CA VAL A 187 3.26 0.59 -9.64
C VAL A 187 4.16 1.31 -10.65
N ALA A 188 4.62 0.62 -11.71
CA ALA A 188 5.45 1.24 -12.74
C ALA A 188 4.69 2.27 -13.59
N GLN A 189 3.38 2.07 -13.83
CA GLN A 189 2.53 3.01 -14.57
C GLN A 189 2.32 4.31 -13.78
N HIS A 190 1.97 4.22 -12.49
CA HIS A 190 1.74 5.42 -11.68
C HIS A 190 3.01 6.27 -11.55
N LEU A 191 4.15 5.65 -11.24
CA LEU A 191 5.41 6.39 -11.13
C LEU A 191 5.94 6.94 -12.46
N ALA A 192 5.51 6.36 -13.60
CA ALA A 192 5.86 6.90 -14.92
C ALA A 192 5.15 8.23 -15.21
N VAL A 193 3.96 8.42 -14.66
CA VAL A 193 3.15 9.62 -14.84
C VAL A 193 3.70 10.78 -14.01
N GLU A 194 4.26 10.49 -12.83
CA GLU A 194 4.73 11.52 -11.89
C GLU A 194 6.19 11.99 -12.10
N MET A 195 7.00 11.25 -12.86
CA MET A 195 8.42 11.57 -13.07
C MET A 195 8.73 12.32 -14.37
N ASN A 196 7.71 12.75 -15.12
CA ASN A 196 7.82 13.62 -16.30
C ASN A 196 7.19 14.99 -16.02
#